data_AF-A0A0L6UN27-F1
#
_entry.id   AF-A0A0L6UN27-F1
#
_cell.length_a   1.000
_cell.length_b   1.000
_cell.length_c   1.000
_cell.angle_alpha   90.00
_cell.angle_beta   90.00
_cell.angle_gamma   90.00
#
_symmetry.space_group_name_H-M   'P 1'
#
loop_
_entity.id
_entity.type
_entity.pdbx_description
1 polymer ?
#
loop_
_entity_poly.entity_id
_entity_poly.type
_entity_poly.pdbx_seq_one_letter_code
_entity_poly.pdbx_strand_id
1 'polypeptide(L)'
;MDAVNSTILKNTVEAIPVLTEDNFLSWQMCITSLFKLGGVKDQVIKGEPALDDSNNTILCAIILAKLLATMHNNVVTYQNKDNAQILWKAITKHFISS
;
A
#
# COMPACT_ATOMS: atom_id res chain seq x y z
N MET A 1 15.25 4.13 -13.48
CA MET A 1 14.05 3.33 -13.81
C MET A 1 13.64 3.74 -15.21
N ASP A 2 13.68 2.84 -16.20
CA ASP A 2 13.41 3.16 -17.62
C ASP A 2 12.02 3.78 -17.84
N ALA A 3 11.86 4.57 -18.90
CA ALA A 3 10.60 5.25 -19.22
C ALA A 3 9.40 4.29 -19.36
N VAL A 4 9.63 3.08 -19.90
CA VAL A 4 8.62 2.00 -19.99
C VAL A 4 8.19 1.54 -18.60
N ASN A 5 9.14 1.38 -17.67
CA ASN A 5 8.85 1.02 -16.28
C ASN A 5 8.10 2.15 -15.56
N SER A 6 8.41 3.42 -15.85
CA SER A 6 7.71 4.57 -15.26
C SER A 6 6.24 4.67 -15.71
N THR A 7 5.94 4.42 -16.99
CA THR A 7 4.56 4.45 -17.50
C THR A 7 3.73 3.30 -16.92
N ILE A 8 4.29 2.10 -16.87
CA ILE A 8 3.62 0.93 -16.27
C ILE A 8 3.34 1.18 -14.79
N LEU A 9 4.31 1.75 -14.06
CA LEU A 9 4.14 2.10 -12.65
C LEU A 9 3.03 3.14 -12.46
N LYS A 10 3.03 4.22 -13.27
CA LYS A 10 1.98 5.24 -13.23
C LYS A 10 0.59 4.64 -13.46
N ASN A 11 0.41 3.87 -14.52
CA ASN A 11 -0.87 3.24 -14.85
C ASN A 11 -1.33 2.28 -13.74
N THR A 12 -0.40 1.57 -13.12
CA THR A 12 -0.71 0.69 -11.98
C THR A 12 -1.22 1.49 -10.79
N VAL A 13 -0.59 2.62 -10.47
CA VAL A 13 -1.01 3.49 -9.35
C VAL A 13 -2.39 4.11 -9.61
N GLU A 14 -2.65 4.54 -10.85
CA GLU A 14 -3.94 5.11 -11.24
C GLU A 14 -5.07 4.07 -11.13
N ALA A 15 -4.80 2.82 -11.50
CA ALA A 15 -5.78 1.72 -11.45
C ALA A 15 -6.12 1.23 -10.04
N ILE A 16 -5.35 1.58 -9.00
CA ILE A 16 -5.67 1.20 -7.62
C ILE A 16 -6.98 1.92 -7.20
N PRO A 17 -8.03 1.19 -6.77
CA PRO A 17 -9.24 1.81 -6.28
C PRO A 17 -9.00 2.54 -4.95
N VAL A 18 -9.88 3.45 -4.56
CA VAL A 18 -9.91 3.95 -3.18
C VAL A 18 -10.49 2.83 -2.29
N LEU A 19 -9.82 2.50 -1.19
CA LEU A 19 -10.26 1.46 -0.26
C LEU A 19 -11.56 1.85 0.44
N THR A 20 -12.54 0.97 0.37
CA THR A 20 -13.81 1.01 1.09
C THR A 20 -14.06 -0.35 1.76
N GLU A 21 -15.12 -0.44 2.57
CA GLU A 21 -15.49 -1.71 3.24
C GLU A 21 -15.75 -2.85 2.24
N ASP A 22 -16.40 -2.55 1.13
CA ASP A 22 -16.87 -3.56 0.17
C ASP A 22 -15.82 -4.01 -0.86
N ASN A 23 -14.67 -3.32 -0.96
CA ASN A 23 -13.72 -3.53 -2.07
C ASN A 23 -12.32 -3.99 -1.64
N PHE A 24 -12.16 -4.40 -0.38
CA PHE A 24 -10.84 -4.74 0.18
C PHE A 24 -10.05 -5.75 -0.66
N LEU A 25 -10.67 -6.85 -1.11
CA LEU A 25 -9.97 -7.86 -1.92
C LEU A 25 -9.43 -7.30 -3.25
N SER A 26 -10.22 -6.48 -3.93
CA SER A 26 -9.81 -5.82 -5.17
C SER A 26 -8.70 -4.81 -4.92
N TRP A 27 -8.82 -3.99 -3.87
CA TRP A 27 -7.78 -3.06 -3.45
C TRP A 27 -6.47 -3.77 -3.11
N GLN A 28 -6.56 -4.85 -2.33
CA GLN A 28 -5.44 -5.68 -1.91
C GLN A 28 -4.71 -6.28 -3.13
N MET A 29 -5.46 -6.76 -4.13
CA MET A 29 -4.90 -7.29 -5.36
C MET A 29 -4.12 -6.23 -6.17
N CYS A 30 -4.65 -5.02 -6.29
CA CYS A 30 -3.99 -3.93 -7.01
C CYS A 30 -2.72 -3.46 -6.28
N ILE A 31 -2.78 -3.25 -4.96
CA ILE A 31 -1.63 -2.82 -4.16
C ILE A 31 -0.53 -3.90 -4.12
N THR A 32 -0.88 -5.18 -3.99
CA THR A 32 0.14 -6.25 -4.04
C THR A 32 0.78 -6.40 -5.42
N SER A 33 0.06 -6.06 -6.49
CA SER A 33 0.62 -6.00 -7.84
C SER A 33 1.63 -4.86 -7.98
N LEU A 34 1.35 -3.70 -7.39
CA LEU A 34 2.32 -2.61 -7.27
C LEU A 34 3.59 -3.05 -6.51
N PHE A 35 3.45 -3.76 -5.40
CA PHE A 35 4.61 -4.25 -4.64
C PHE A 35 5.47 -5.25 -5.45
N LYS A 36 4.84 -6.08 -6.29
CA LYS A 36 5.55 -6.99 -7.20
C LYS A 36 6.34 -6.21 -8.25
N LEU A 37 5.73 -5.20 -8.86
CA LEU A 37 6.40 -4.33 -9.83
C LEU A 37 7.58 -3.56 -9.21
N GLY A 38 7.44 -3.14 -7.95
CA GLY A 38 8.51 -2.49 -7.19
C GLY A 38 9.57 -3.45 -6.62
N GLY A 39 9.41 -4.78 -6.75
CA GLY A 39 10.36 -5.76 -6.20
C GLY A 39 10.37 -5.84 -4.66
N VAL A 40 9.35 -5.31 -3.99
CA VAL A 40 9.29 -5.16 -2.52
C VAL A 40 8.20 -6.00 -1.85
N LYS A 41 7.45 -6.80 -2.63
CA LYS A 41 6.33 -7.62 -2.15
C LYS A 41 6.64 -8.38 -0.86
N ASP A 42 7.72 -9.17 -0.85
CA ASP A 42 7.99 -10.05 0.28
C ASP A 42 8.40 -9.26 1.53
N GLN A 43 9.14 -8.15 1.35
CA GLN A 43 9.49 -7.24 2.44
C GLN A 43 8.23 -6.64 3.07
N VAL A 44 7.27 -6.20 2.24
CA VAL A 44 6.01 -5.60 2.75
C VAL A 44 5.12 -6.63 3.43
N ILE A 45 4.93 -7.81 2.83
CA ILE A 45 4.03 -8.83 3.37
C ILE A 45 4.59 -9.46 4.66
N LYS A 46 5.89 -9.72 4.72
CA LYS A 46 6.54 -10.28 5.92
C LYS A 46 6.80 -9.22 6.98
N GLY A 47 6.95 -7.96 6.58
CA GLY A 47 7.35 -6.86 7.45
C GLY A 47 8.86 -6.80 7.71
N GLU A 48 9.65 -7.62 7.02
CA GLU A 48 11.10 -7.68 7.16
C GLU A 48 11.78 -8.19 5.86
N PRO A 49 13.02 -7.74 5.56
CA PRO A 49 13.72 -6.63 6.20
C PRO A 49 13.00 -5.28 5.98
N ALA A 50 13.51 -4.22 6.61
CA ALA A 50 12.99 -2.87 6.40
C ALA A 50 13.17 -2.44 4.94
N LEU A 51 12.17 -1.72 4.42
CA LEU A 51 12.30 -1.03 3.14
C LEU A 51 13.35 0.08 3.24
N ASP A 52 14.00 0.41 2.13
CA ASP A 52 14.74 1.67 2.04
C ASP A 52 13.78 2.87 2.13
N ASP A 53 14.33 4.02 2.53
CA ASP A 53 13.56 5.24 2.79
C ASP A 53 12.74 5.70 1.59
N SER A 54 13.27 5.54 0.37
CA SER A 54 12.59 5.95 -0.86
C SER A 54 11.37 5.06 -1.11
N ASN A 55 11.55 3.73 -1.11
CA ASN A 55 10.44 2.80 -1.29
C ASN A 55 9.40 2.94 -0.17
N ASN A 56 9.84 3.10 1.08
CA ASN A 56 8.93 3.32 2.20
C ASN A 56 8.08 4.59 2.01
N THR A 57 8.71 5.71 1.66
CA THR A 57 8.03 7.00 1.46
C THR A 57 7.03 6.93 0.31
N ILE A 58 7.44 6.36 -0.83
CA ILE A 58 6.59 6.23 -2.03
C ILE A 58 5.37 5.35 -1.71
N LEU A 59 5.58 4.21 -1.06
CA LEU A 59 4.48 3.30 -0.72
C LEU A 59 3.53 3.90 0.32
N CYS A 60 4.03 4.61 1.34
CA CYS A 60 3.17 5.34 2.28
C CYS A 60 2.28 6.34 1.55
N ALA A 61 2.86 7.16 0.66
CA ALA A 61 2.11 8.15 -0.09
C ALA A 61 1.01 7.50 -0.95
N ILE A 62 1.30 6.41 -1.64
CA ILE A 62 0.32 5.70 -2.47
C ILE A 62 -0.79 5.07 -1.61
N ILE A 63 -0.43 4.36 -0.54
CA ILE A 63 -1.41 3.72 0.36
C ILE A 63 -2.33 4.78 0.95
N LEU A 64 -1.78 5.86 1.53
CA LEU A 64 -2.56 6.92 2.16
C LEU A 64 -3.47 7.66 1.16
N ALA A 65 -3.03 7.86 -0.08
CA ALA A 65 -3.83 8.47 -1.15
C ALA A 65 -4.97 7.57 -1.65
N LYS A 66 -4.89 6.26 -1.39
CA LYS A 66 -5.87 5.25 -1.81
C LYS A 66 -6.70 4.73 -0.63
N LEU A 67 -6.78 5.49 0.46
CA LEU A 67 -7.69 5.24 1.58
C LEU A 67 -8.82 6.26 1.57
N LEU A 68 -10.06 5.80 1.78
CA LEU A 68 -11.17 6.71 2.06
C LEU A 68 -10.93 7.42 3.40
N ALA A 69 -11.38 8.66 3.54
CA ALA A 69 -11.17 9.46 4.75
C ALA A 69 -11.71 8.79 6.03
N THR A 70 -12.83 8.06 5.93
CA THR A 70 -13.39 7.29 7.04
C THR A 70 -12.49 6.13 7.46
N MET A 71 -11.83 5.47 6.50
CA MET A 71 -10.88 4.38 6.77
C MET A 71 -9.61 4.91 7.42
N HIS A 72 -9.16 6.11 7.04
CA HIS A 72 -7.98 6.76 7.60
C HIS A 72 -8.00 6.78 9.13
N ASN A 73 -9.11 7.19 9.73
CA ASN A 73 -9.25 7.27 11.19
C ASN A 73 -9.20 5.92 11.90
N ASN A 74 -9.54 4.83 11.19
CA ASN A 74 -9.61 3.49 11.77
C ASN A 74 -8.27 2.75 11.71
N VAL A 75 -7.46 3.02 10.69
CA VAL A 75 -6.25 2.22 10.39
C VAL A 75 -4.94 3.02 10.42
N VAL A 76 -4.99 4.35 10.33
CA VAL A 76 -3.81 5.22 10.31
C VAL A 76 -3.58 5.82 11.69
N THR A 77 -2.34 5.74 12.17
CA THR A 77 -1.90 6.22 13.48
C THR A 77 -0.58 6.96 13.36
N TYR A 78 -0.18 7.67 14.42
CA TYR A 78 1.13 8.32 14.45
C TYR A 78 2.30 7.33 14.30
N GLN A 79 2.10 6.06 14.67
CA GLN A 79 3.14 5.02 14.63
C GLN A 79 3.32 4.41 13.24
N ASN A 80 2.28 4.43 12.39
CA ASN A 80 2.31 3.73 11.11
C ASN A 80 2.29 4.65 9.90
N LYS A 81 1.85 5.91 10.01
CA LYS A 81 1.69 6.82 8.87
C LYS A 81 2.93 6.97 7.99
N ASP A 82 4.13 6.78 8.57
CA ASP A 82 5.42 6.90 7.89
C ASP A 82 6.12 5.53 7.71
N ASN A 83 5.40 4.41 7.87
CA ASN A 83 5.93 3.07 7.67
C ASN A 83 4.95 2.19 6.87
N ALA A 84 5.31 1.91 5.62
CA ALA A 84 4.45 1.20 4.67
C ALA A 84 4.17 -0.25 5.10
N GLN A 85 5.13 -0.90 5.76
CA GLN A 85 4.99 -2.28 6.25
C GLN A 85 3.99 -2.33 7.42
N ILE A 86 4.07 -1.36 8.34
CA ILE A 86 3.15 -1.25 9.48
C ILE A 86 1.75 -0.82 8.99
N LEU A 87 1.65 0.11 8.03
CA LEU A 87 0.37 0.50 7.40
C LEU A 87 -0.31 -0.71 6.75
N TRP A 88 0.41 -1.45 5.91
CA TRP A 88 -0.10 -2.65 5.26
C TRP A 88 -0.66 -3.66 6.27
N LYS A 89 0.10 -3.91 7.35
CA LYS A 89 -0.30 -4.82 8.42
C LYS A 89 -1.55 -4.32 9.15
N ALA A 90 -1.63 -3.02 9.46
CA ALA A 90 -2.77 -2.42 10.15
C ALA A 90 -4.05 -2.51 9.30
N ILE A 91 -3.97 -2.15 8.02
CA ILE A 91 -5.08 -2.25 7.06
C ILE A 91 -5.53 -3.71 6.95
N THR A 92 -4.60 -4.62 6.67
CA THR A 92 -4.94 -6.04 6.49
C THR A 92 -5.55 -6.65 7.75
N LYS A 93 -5.05 -6.28 8.93
CA LYS A 93 -5.61 -6.73 10.22
C LYS A 93 -7.05 -6.23 10.43
N HIS A 94 -7.34 -4.99 10.07
CA HIS A 94 -8.69 -4.42 10.17
C HIS A 94 -9.70 -5.28 9.39
N PHE A 95 -9.39 -5.63 8.14
CA PHE A 95 -10.29 -6.38 7.27
C PHE A 95 -10.33 -7.89 7.50
N ILE A 96 -9.31 -8.49 8.12
CA ILE A 96 -9.34 -9.91 8.53
C ILE A 96 -10.13 -10.09 9.84
N SER A 97 -10.23 -9.03 10.66
CA SER A 97 -10.91 -9.07 11.96
C SER A 97 -12.38 -8.63 11.91
N SER A 98 -12.86 -8.21 10.73
CA SER A 98 -14.26 -7.85 10.43
C SER A 98 -15.01 -9.05 9.88
#